data_AF-A0AAD7ZNH5-F1
#
_entry.id   AF-A0AAD7ZNH5-F1
#
_cell.length_a   1.000
_cell.length_b   1.000
_cell.length_c   1.000
_cell.angle_alpha   90.00
_cell.angle_beta   90.00
_cell.angle_gamma   90.00
#
_symmetry.space_group_name_H-M   'P 1'
#
loop_
_entity.id
_entity.type
_entity.pdbx_description
1 polymer ?
#
loop_
_entity_poly.entity_id
_entity_poly.type
_entity_poly.pdbx_seq_one_letter_code
_entity_poly.pdbx_strand_id
1 'polypeptide(L)'
;MRSEAGTIDQHGSKILSREENEHVFRLLGNRCQSLATAVVQLFVTDPPNHSSWRRSDAGILCLVKDNQRRSYFFRLYCLTRGQMVWEHEVYNSMDYLSPRTWFHSFEGEVCIFWNMEYDARMVKNILNEKFEAKKQRRLERRSRSSMQPRSLLGYHPSSGGHVTGSLSNLQNGSVPVARQQSRVTPSGKKKDKDSKRRLTKADIGLPKDFRHVSHVGWDPNKGFDLENIEDPQLKVFFEKVRVSNKMLDRI
;
A
#
# COMPACT_ATOMS: atom_id res chain seq x y z
N MET A 1 -21.39 -7.90 -27.18
CA MET A 1 -20.65 -6.63 -27.26
C MET A 1 -19.39 -6.75 -26.44
N ARG A 2 -18.23 -6.93 -27.10
CA ARG A 2 -16.93 -6.92 -26.42
C ARG A 2 -16.63 -5.46 -26.06
N SER A 3 -16.40 -5.18 -24.79
CA SER A 3 -15.94 -3.87 -24.33
C SER A 3 -14.58 -3.59 -24.97
N GLU A 4 -14.49 -2.53 -25.78
CA GLU A 4 -13.23 -1.97 -26.25
C GLU A 4 -12.38 -1.62 -25.03
N ALA A 5 -11.26 -2.33 -24.87
CA ALA A 5 -10.21 -1.92 -23.96
C ALA A 5 -9.67 -0.61 -24.52
N GLY A 6 -9.93 0.50 -23.84
CA GLY A 6 -9.34 1.79 -24.20
C GLY A 6 -7.84 1.59 -24.38
N THR A 7 -7.31 2.02 -25.52
CA THR A 7 -5.89 1.96 -25.86
C THR A 7 -5.15 2.71 -24.76
N ILE A 8 -4.55 1.98 -23.83
CA ILE A 8 -3.85 2.59 -22.71
C ILE A 8 -2.43 2.87 -23.20
N ASP A 9 -2.09 4.15 -23.36
CA ASP A 9 -0.79 4.58 -23.85
C ASP A 9 0.32 4.00 -22.95
N GLN A 10 1.07 3.04 -23.50
CA GLN A 10 2.28 2.53 -22.88
C GLN A 10 3.42 3.48 -23.26
N HIS A 11 4.00 4.14 -22.26
CA HIS A 11 5.14 5.02 -22.50
C HIS A 11 6.41 4.17 -22.71
N GLY A 12 6.69 3.88 -23.98
CA GLY A 12 7.93 3.23 -24.42
C GLY A 12 9.14 4.14 -24.31
N SER A 13 10.33 3.54 -24.25
CA SER A 13 11.59 4.30 -24.27
C SER A 13 11.86 4.75 -25.70
N LYS A 14 12.37 5.99 -25.85
CA LYS A 14 12.78 6.55 -27.16
C LYS A 14 14.09 5.97 -27.69
N ILE A 15 14.90 5.35 -26.83
CA ILE A 15 16.17 4.72 -27.23
C ILE A 15 15.92 3.34 -27.85
N LEU A 16 14.87 2.67 -27.39
CA LEU A 16 14.52 1.35 -27.87
C LEU A 16 13.78 1.46 -29.20
N SER A 17 14.05 0.54 -30.11
CA SER A 17 13.21 0.31 -31.29
C SER A 17 11.79 -0.04 -30.88
N ARG A 18 10.87 0.05 -31.85
CA ARG A 18 9.48 -0.34 -31.62
C ARG A 18 9.38 -1.81 -31.23
N GLU A 19 10.15 -2.66 -31.91
CA GLU A 19 10.17 -4.11 -31.72
C GLU A 19 10.72 -4.47 -30.33
N GLU A 20 11.75 -3.76 -29.85
CA GLU A 20 12.29 -3.93 -28.49
C GLU A 20 11.29 -3.50 -27.41
N ASN A 21 10.62 -2.36 -27.60
CA ASN A 21 9.55 -1.92 -26.69
C ASN A 21 8.43 -2.97 -26.64
N GLU A 22 7.94 -3.42 -27.80
CA GLU A 22 6.92 -4.46 -27.90
C GLU A 22 7.36 -5.79 -27.27
N HIS A 23 8.64 -6.16 -27.38
CA HIS A 23 9.18 -7.35 -26.73
C HIS A 23 9.12 -7.22 -25.21
N VAL A 24 9.55 -6.10 -24.62
CA VAL A 24 9.43 -5.87 -23.17
C VAL A 24 7.98 -5.89 -22.72
N PHE A 25 7.07 -5.27 -23.49
CA PHE A 25 5.65 -5.23 -23.14
C PHE A 25 5.00 -6.62 -23.13
N ARG A 26 5.45 -7.53 -23.99
CA ARG A 26 5.05 -8.95 -23.95
C ARG A 26 5.53 -9.65 -22.67
N LEU A 27 6.66 -9.25 -22.10
CA LEU A 27 7.21 -9.82 -20.86
C LEU A 27 6.51 -9.34 -19.59
N LEU A 28 5.73 -8.24 -19.63
CA LEU A 28 5.04 -7.69 -18.45
C LEU A 28 4.02 -8.66 -17.83
N GLY A 29 3.43 -9.52 -18.66
CA GLY A 29 2.36 -10.43 -18.26
C GLY A 29 0.97 -9.79 -18.15
N ASN A 30 -0.01 -10.61 -17.81
CA ASN A 30 -1.42 -10.23 -17.87
C ASN A 30 -1.81 -9.16 -16.86
N ARG A 31 -2.64 -8.20 -17.29
CA ARG A 31 -3.16 -7.07 -16.49
C ARG A 31 -2.07 -6.17 -15.87
N CYS A 32 -0.84 -6.27 -16.38
CA CYS A 32 0.24 -5.35 -16.08
C CYS A 32 0.33 -4.31 -17.19
N GLN A 33 0.62 -3.06 -16.82
CA GLN A 33 0.79 -1.97 -17.77
C GLN A 33 2.05 -1.18 -17.42
N SER A 34 2.91 -0.93 -18.41
CA SER A 34 4.03 0.01 -18.24
C SER A 34 3.54 1.45 -18.28
N LEU A 35 3.87 2.22 -17.25
CA LEU A 35 3.65 3.67 -17.16
C LEU A 35 4.84 4.47 -17.68
N ALA A 36 6.02 3.88 -17.69
CA ALA A 36 7.26 4.44 -18.23
C ALA A 36 8.28 3.32 -18.42
N THR A 37 9.07 3.42 -19.48
CA THR A 37 10.04 2.40 -19.88
C THR A 37 11.37 3.09 -20.22
N ALA A 38 12.48 2.58 -19.69
CA ALA A 38 13.79 3.23 -19.83
C ALA A 38 14.93 2.22 -19.81
N VAL A 39 16.04 2.53 -20.48
CA VAL A 39 17.28 1.76 -20.36
C VAL A 39 18.06 2.27 -19.14
N VAL A 40 18.43 1.36 -18.24
CA VAL A 40 19.10 1.70 -16.98
C VAL A 40 20.19 0.70 -16.60
N GLN A 41 21.03 1.13 -15.66
CA GLN A 41 21.93 0.26 -14.92
C GLN A 41 21.52 0.25 -13.44
N LEU A 42 21.41 -0.95 -12.87
CA LEU A 42 21.04 -1.17 -11.48
C LEU A 42 22.30 -1.45 -10.66
N PHE A 43 22.46 -0.73 -9.56
CA PHE A 43 23.54 -0.90 -8.62
C PHE A 43 22.97 -1.18 -7.23
N VAL A 44 23.65 -2.04 -6.51
CA VAL A 44 23.35 -2.42 -5.12
C VAL A 44 24.62 -2.30 -4.30
N THR A 45 24.50 -2.29 -2.98
CA THR A 45 25.64 -2.47 -2.08
C THR A 45 25.55 -3.83 -1.41
N ASP A 46 26.69 -4.36 -0.96
CA ASP A 46 26.74 -5.66 -0.29
C ASP A 46 26.87 -5.46 1.24
N PRO A 47 26.13 -6.23 2.06
CA PRO A 47 26.29 -6.23 3.51
C PRO A 47 27.64 -6.80 3.93
N PRO A 48 28.13 -6.50 5.15
CA PRO A 48 27.47 -5.72 6.20
C PRO A 48 27.72 -4.21 6.14
N ASN A 49 28.72 -3.76 5.38
CA ASN A 49 29.23 -2.38 5.50
C ASN A 49 28.65 -1.40 4.48
N HIS A 50 28.03 -1.89 3.40
CA HIS A 50 27.39 -1.07 2.36
C HIS A 50 28.26 0.08 1.84
N SER A 51 29.58 -0.13 1.82
CA SER A 51 30.58 0.93 1.62
C SER A 51 30.91 1.22 0.15
N SER A 52 30.43 0.39 -0.77
CA SER A 52 30.70 0.55 -2.20
C SER A 52 29.54 0.04 -3.04
N TRP A 53 29.24 0.76 -4.11
CA TRP A 53 28.27 0.35 -5.11
C TRP A 53 28.88 -0.70 -6.05
N ARG A 54 28.14 -1.79 -6.26
CA ARG A 54 28.45 -2.81 -7.25
C ARG A 54 27.34 -2.84 -8.30
N ARG A 55 27.73 -2.93 -9.57
CA ARG A 55 26.76 -3.13 -10.65
C ARG A 55 26.10 -4.50 -10.47
N SER A 56 24.77 -4.51 -10.31
CA SER A 56 23.97 -5.74 -10.26
C SER A 56 23.62 -6.19 -11.67
N ASP A 57 22.89 -5.35 -12.41
CA ASP A 57 22.39 -5.67 -13.75
C ASP A 57 22.26 -4.40 -14.60
N ALA A 58 22.08 -4.60 -15.90
CA ALA A 58 21.67 -3.55 -16.83
C ALA A 58 20.55 -4.09 -17.72
N GLY A 59 19.60 -3.23 -18.06
CA GLY A 59 18.43 -3.66 -18.82
C GLY A 59 17.39 -2.57 -18.98
N ILE A 60 16.16 -3.00 -19.23
CA ILE A 60 15.03 -2.14 -19.47
C ILE A 60 14.16 -2.11 -18.23
N LEU A 61 14.12 -0.97 -17.56
CA LEU A 61 13.28 -0.73 -16.41
C LEU A 61 11.90 -0.27 -16.87
N CYS A 62 10.86 -0.92 -16.35
CA CYS A 62 9.50 -0.46 -16.46
C CYS A 62 8.97 -0.05 -15.08
N LEU A 63 8.32 1.11 -15.00
CA LEU A 63 7.42 1.43 -13.90
C LEU A 63 6.06 0.82 -14.23
N VAL A 64 5.72 -0.29 -13.59
CA VAL A 64 4.56 -1.13 -13.92
C VAL A 64 3.41 -0.89 -12.95
N LYS A 65 2.21 -0.68 -13.46
CA LYS A 65 0.96 -0.82 -12.72
C LYS A 65 0.50 -2.27 -12.81
N ASP A 66 0.56 -2.99 -11.69
CA ASP A 66 0.08 -4.35 -11.60
C ASP A 66 -1.33 -4.37 -11.00
N ASN A 67 -2.33 -4.57 -11.87
CA ASN A 67 -3.73 -4.56 -11.43
C ASN A 67 -4.10 -5.81 -10.60
N GLN A 68 -3.38 -6.92 -10.76
CA GLN A 68 -3.65 -8.14 -9.99
C GLN A 68 -3.20 -7.96 -8.55
N ARG A 69 -1.98 -7.44 -8.37
CA ARG A 69 -1.38 -7.14 -7.06
C ARG A 69 -1.88 -5.83 -6.45
N ARG A 70 -2.59 -5.01 -7.24
CA ARG A 70 -3.12 -3.69 -6.85
C ARG A 70 -2.01 -2.75 -6.34
N SER A 71 -0.83 -2.87 -6.94
CA SER A 71 0.36 -2.12 -6.56
C SER A 71 1.17 -1.69 -7.78
N TYR A 72 2.21 -0.91 -7.55
CA TYR A 72 3.13 -0.45 -8.58
C TYR A 72 4.50 -1.10 -8.35
N PHE A 73 5.24 -1.36 -9.41
CA PHE A 73 6.54 -2.03 -9.33
C PHE A 73 7.53 -1.37 -10.26
N PHE A 74 8.77 -1.27 -9.81
CA PHE A 74 9.89 -1.23 -10.73
C PHE A 74 10.22 -2.65 -11.15
N ARG A 75 10.24 -2.93 -12.45
CA ARG A 75 10.65 -4.23 -13.00
C ARG A 75 11.77 -4.01 -14.01
N LEU A 76 12.89 -4.68 -13.84
CA LEU A 76 14.01 -4.67 -14.77
C LEU A 76 13.99 -5.93 -15.63
N TYR A 77 14.02 -5.76 -16.94
CA TYR A 77 14.04 -6.84 -17.92
C TYR A 77 15.36 -6.88 -18.66
N CYS A 78 15.84 -8.10 -18.93
CA CYS A 78 16.99 -8.32 -19.80
C CYS A 78 16.51 -8.96 -21.10
N LEU A 79 16.61 -8.23 -22.23
CA LEU A 79 16.15 -8.72 -23.53
C LEU A 79 16.93 -9.94 -24.02
N THR A 80 18.25 -9.97 -23.81
CA THR A 80 19.09 -11.12 -24.20
C THR A 80 18.67 -12.40 -23.48
N ARG A 81 18.25 -12.28 -22.22
CA ARG A 81 17.76 -13.41 -21.41
C ARG A 81 16.24 -13.62 -21.53
N GLY A 82 15.52 -12.73 -22.20
CA GLY A 82 14.06 -12.77 -22.38
C GLY A 82 13.26 -12.82 -21.08
N GLN A 83 13.77 -12.26 -19.96
CA GLN A 83 13.13 -12.41 -18.66
C GLN A 83 13.29 -11.17 -17.76
N MET A 84 12.42 -11.09 -16.75
CA MET A 84 12.55 -10.15 -15.63
C MET A 84 13.71 -10.60 -14.74
N VAL A 85 14.64 -9.69 -14.43
CA VAL A 85 15.84 -9.99 -13.64
C VAL A 85 15.82 -9.33 -12.27
N TRP A 86 14.99 -8.30 -12.08
CA TRP A 86 14.85 -7.62 -10.81
C TRP A 86 13.47 -6.97 -10.68
N GLU A 87 12.92 -6.94 -9.47
CA GLU A 87 11.65 -6.28 -9.14
C GLU A 87 11.78 -5.58 -7.78
N HIS A 88 11.15 -4.41 -7.66
CA HIS A 88 10.95 -3.72 -6.39
C HIS A 88 9.55 -3.12 -6.32
N GLU A 89 8.86 -3.33 -5.21
CA GLU A 89 7.53 -2.76 -4.99
C GLU A 89 7.61 -1.27 -4.69
N VAL A 90 6.79 -0.47 -5.39
CA VAL A 90 6.62 0.95 -5.11
C VAL A 90 5.47 1.10 -4.12
N TYR A 91 5.82 1.21 -2.84
CA TYR A 91 4.85 1.41 -1.75
C TYR A 91 4.71 2.87 -1.36
N ASN A 92 3.72 3.13 -0.52
CA ASN A 92 3.45 4.50 -0.05
C ASN A 92 4.54 4.92 0.94
N SER A 93 4.99 6.17 0.84
CA SER A 93 6.01 6.72 1.74
C SER A 93 7.39 6.06 1.60
N MET A 94 7.67 5.37 0.48
CA MET A 94 9.03 4.95 0.18
C MET A 94 9.91 6.19 -0.05
N ASP A 95 11.13 6.16 0.47
CA ASP A 95 12.09 7.23 0.20
C ASP A 95 12.66 7.08 -1.21
N TYR A 96 12.26 7.97 -2.11
CA TYR A 96 12.76 8.05 -3.48
C TYR A 96 13.53 9.35 -3.69
N LEU A 97 14.84 9.23 -3.74
CA LEU A 97 15.75 10.34 -3.91
C LEU A 97 16.23 10.42 -5.36
N SER A 98 16.37 11.64 -5.85
CA SER A 98 17.02 11.91 -7.13
C SER A 98 18.18 12.90 -6.92
N PRO A 99 19.33 12.47 -6.34
CA PRO A 99 20.45 13.36 -6.09
C PRO A 99 20.98 14.02 -7.38
N ARG A 100 20.80 13.35 -8.52
CA ARG A 100 21.00 13.90 -9.88
C ARG A 100 19.81 13.51 -10.76
N THR A 101 19.70 14.17 -11.91
CA THR A 101 18.71 13.87 -12.95
C THR A 101 18.84 12.46 -13.51
N TRP A 102 20.06 11.93 -13.60
CA TRP A 102 20.37 10.61 -14.14
C TRP A 102 20.74 9.58 -13.06
N PHE A 103 20.65 9.94 -11.77
CA PHE A 103 20.99 9.05 -10.65
C PHE A 103 19.90 9.13 -9.58
N HIS A 104 19.17 8.04 -9.41
CA HIS A 104 18.12 7.92 -8.40
C HIS A 104 18.47 6.80 -7.41
N SER A 105 18.13 6.99 -6.14
CA SER A 105 18.35 6.02 -5.07
C SER A 105 17.10 5.89 -4.21
N PHE A 106 16.88 4.71 -3.65
CA PHE A 106 15.77 4.43 -2.75
C PHE A 106 16.15 3.35 -1.75
N GLU A 107 15.20 3.01 -0.87
CA GLU A 107 15.40 2.03 0.20
C GLU A 107 15.96 0.68 -0.28
N GLY A 108 16.69 0.00 0.61
CA GLY A 108 17.34 -1.30 0.33
C GLY A 108 18.73 -1.18 -0.30
N GLU A 109 19.41 -0.05 -0.10
CA GLU A 109 20.71 0.27 -0.70
C GLU A 109 20.77 -0.02 -2.20
N VAL A 110 19.75 0.43 -2.92
CA VAL A 110 19.63 0.31 -4.37
C VAL A 110 19.72 1.70 -5.01
N CYS A 111 20.44 1.79 -6.13
CA CYS A 111 20.37 2.94 -7.00
C CYS A 111 20.27 2.56 -8.48
N ILE A 112 19.68 3.48 -9.24
CA ILE A 112 19.41 3.35 -10.67
C ILE A 112 20.13 4.50 -11.37
N PHE A 113 21.02 4.13 -12.29
CA PHE A 113 21.63 5.03 -13.25
C PHE A 113 20.85 4.98 -14.55
N TRP A 114 20.34 6.14 -14.96
CA TRP A 114 19.49 6.28 -16.14
C TRP A 114 20.34 6.65 -17.34
N ASN A 115 20.12 5.98 -18.47
CA ASN A 115 20.83 6.33 -19.69
C ASN A 115 20.33 7.67 -20.29
N MET A 116 19.10 8.07 -19.96
CA MET A 116 18.48 9.32 -20.41
C MET A 116 17.83 10.06 -19.26
N GLU A 117 18.16 11.34 -19.12
CA GLU A 117 17.55 12.22 -18.12
C GLU A 117 16.04 12.44 -18.35
N TYR A 118 15.61 12.41 -19.62
CA TYR A 118 14.19 12.55 -19.96
C TYR A 118 13.36 11.42 -19.35
N ASP A 119 13.82 10.18 -19.48
CA ASP A 119 13.15 8.99 -18.94
C ASP A 119 13.15 9.03 -17.40
N ALA A 120 14.28 9.42 -16.81
CA ALA A 120 14.41 9.59 -15.36
C ALA A 120 13.40 10.61 -14.82
N ARG A 121 13.30 11.79 -15.44
CA ARG A 121 12.31 12.82 -15.08
C ARG A 121 10.88 12.33 -15.24
N MET A 122 10.58 11.60 -16.31
CA MET A 122 9.25 11.04 -16.54
C MET A 122 8.84 10.10 -15.41
N VAL A 123 9.71 9.15 -15.04
CA VAL A 123 9.43 8.21 -13.95
C VAL A 123 9.23 8.96 -12.63
N LYS A 124 10.11 9.93 -12.31
CA LYS A 124 9.99 10.74 -11.10
C LYS A 124 8.67 11.49 -11.04
N ASN A 125 8.24 12.11 -12.14
CA ASN A 125 6.98 12.85 -12.20
C ASN A 125 5.79 11.92 -11.99
N ILE A 126 5.75 10.77 -12.66
CA ILE A 126 4.68 9.78 -12.48
C ILE A 126 4.61 9.31 -11.03
N LEU A 127 5.75 9.02 -10.39
CA LEU A 127 5.78 8.62 -8.98
C LEU A 127 5.21 9.71 -8.07
N ASN A 128 5.65 10.95 -8.24
CA ASN A 128 5.16 12.09 -7.45
C ASN A 128 3.64 12.25 -7.59
N GLU A 129 3.12 12.18 -8.82
CA GLU A 129 1.68 12.23 -9.07
C GLU A 129 0.93 11.08 -8.36
N LYS A 130 1.47 9.85 -8.39
CA LYS A 130 0.84 8.72 -7.70
C LYS A 130 0.85 8.87 -6.19
N PHE A 131 1.93 9.37 -5.62
CA PHE A 131 2.03 9.60 -4.18
C PHE A 131 1.08 10.70 -3.71
N GLU A 132 1.04 11.83 -4.42
CA GLU A 132 0.13 12.95 -4.08
C GLU A 132 -1.35 12.55 -4.26
N ALA A 133 -1.71 11.89 -5.36
CA ALA A 133 -3.09 11.43 -5.56
C ALA A 133 -3.57 10.48 -4.46
N LYS A 134 -2.67 9.61 -3.97
CA LYS A 134 -2.98 8.68 -2.87
C LYS A 134 -3.09 9.40 -1.52
N LYS A 135 -2.23 10.39 -1.26
CA LYS A 135 -2.28 11.27 -0.09
C LYS A 135 -3.59 12.05 -0.04
N GLN A 136 -3.99 12.65 -1.16
CA GLN A 136 -5.24 13.40 -1.27
C GLN A 136 -6.46 12.50 -0.99
N ARG A 137 -6.51 11.31 -1.59
CA ARG A 137 -7.59 10.34 -1.33
C ARG A 137 -7.67 9.92 0.14
N ARG A 138 -6.56 9.88 0.87
CA ARG A 138 -6.53 9.59 2.32
C ARG A 138 -7.07 10.76 3.13
N LEU A 139 -6.75 12.00 2.76
CA LEU A 139 -7.26 13.20 3.42
C LEU A 139 -8.77 13.35 3.24
N GLU A 140 -9.29 13.15 2.03
CA GLU A 140 -10.73 13.20 1.74
C GLU A 140 -11.53 12.13 2.50
N ARG A 141 -10.96 10.93 2.67
CA ARG A 141 -11.60 9.88 3.49
C ARG A 141 -11.66 10.26 4.96
N ARG A 142 -10.63 10.91 5.48
CA ARG A 142 -10.59 11.40 6.86
C ARG A 142 -11.59 12.52 7.09
N SER A 143 -11.68 13.49 6.17
CA SER A 143 -12.64 14.59 6.29
C SER A 143 -14.09 14.12 6.21
N ARG A 144 -14.41 13.17 5.32
CA ARG A 144 -15.75 12.56 5.27
C ARG A 144 -16.12 11.80 6.55
N SER A 145 -15.14 11.13 7.17
CA SER A 145 -15.35 10.43 8.43
C SER A 145 -15.56 11.36 9.62
N SER A 146 -15.01 12.57 9.60
CA SER A 146 -15.18 13.55 10.69
C SER A 146 -16.49 14.35 10.57
N MET A 147 -17.12 14.39 9.39
CA MET A 147 -18.38 15.11 9.16
C MET A 147 -19.65 14.24 9.27
N GLN A 148 -19.54 12.94 9.59
CA GLN A 148 -20.73 12.16 9.93
C GLN A 148 -21.16 12.44 11.38
N PRO A 149 -22.40 12.91 11.63
CA PRO A 149 -22.93 13.02 12.99
C PRO A 149 -22.95 11.61 13.59
N ARG A 150 -22.31 11.42 14.75
CA ARG A 150 -22.62 10.28 15.61
C ARG A 150 -24.09 10.40 15.96
N SER A 151 -24.96 9.60 15.34
CA SER A 151 -26.30 9.40 15.87
C SER A 151 -26.13 8.81 17.27
N LEU A 152 -26.32 9.66 18.28
CA LEU A 152 -26.55 9.23 19.65
C LEU A 152 -27.82 8.38 19.59
N LEU A 153 -27.65 7.06 19.67
CA LEU A 153 -28.75 6.13 19.90
C LEU A 153 -29.37 6.50 21.25
N GLY A 154 -30.51 7.20 21.16
CA GLY A 154 -31.36 7.50 22.29
C GLY A 154 -31.80 6.20 22.96
N TYR A 155 -31.52 6.12 24.25
CA TYR A 155 -32.02 5.09 25.14
C TYR A 155 -33.51 5.36 25.39
N HIS A 156 -34.41 4.57 24.81
CA HIS A 156 -35.83 4.59 25.17
C HIS A 156 -36.21 3.20 25.71
N PRO A 157 -36.66 3.08 26.97
CA PRO A 157 -37.25 1.86 27.48
C PRO A 157 -38.76 1.91 27.22
N SER A 158 -39.30 1.00 26.44
CA SER A 158 -40.72 0.66 26.57
C SER A 158 -41.06 -0.71 25.99
N SER A 159 -41.61 -1.50 26.90
CA SER A 159 -42.42 -2.70 26.73
C SER A 159 -43.69 -2.46 25.91
N GLY A 160 -44.06 -3.46 25.10
CA GLY A 160 -45.46 -3.84 24.86
C GLY A 160 -46.14 -3.29 23.60
N GLY A 161 -46.51 -4.21 22.71
CA GLY A 161 -47.89 -4.31 22.22
C GLY A 161 -48.37 -3.52 20.99
N HIS A 162 -48.60 -4.28 19.91
CA HIS A 162 -49.74 -4.23 18.98
C HIS A 162 -49.90 -3.14 17.87
N VAL A 163 -49.80 -3.64 16.63
CA VAL A 163 -50.70 -3.55 15.44
C VAL A 163 -51.23 -2.18 14.97
N THR A 164 -50.88 -1.76 13.75
CA THR A 164 -51.71 -1.75 12.51
C THR A 164 -50.94 -1.08 11.35
N GLY A 165 -51.32 -1.41 10.11
CA GLY A 165 -50.57 -1.13 8.86
C GLY A 165 -50.50 0.36 8.47
N SER A 166 -50.02 0.75 7.29
CA SER A 166 -49.67 0.06 6.05
C SER A 166 -48.92 1.08 5.16
N LEU A 167 -48.25 0.60 4.10
CA LEU A 167 -47.74 1.34 2.93
C LEU A 167 -46.49 2.22 3.19
N SER A 168 -45.43 2.25 2.38
CA SER A 168 -45.17 1.74 1.03
C SER A 168 -43.69 1.87 0.67
N ASN A 169 -43.20 0.91 -0.13
CA ASN A 169 -42.21 1.03 -1.20
C ASN A 169 -40.74 1.35 -0.90
N LEU A 170 -39.97 0.26 -0.82
CA LEU A 170 -38.64 0.14 -1.44
C LEU A 170 -38.79 0.25 -2.97
N GLN A 171 -38.03 1.15 -3.58
CA GLN A 171 -37.84 1.20 -5.03
C GLN A 171 -36.43 0.69 -5.34
N ASN A 172 -36.37 -0.50 -5.95
CA ASN A 172 -35.17 -1.02 -6.60
C ASN A 172 -35.55 -1.34 -8.04
N GLY A 173 -34.86 -0.74 -9.01
CA GLY A 173 -35.10 -0.93 -10.43
C GLY A 173 -34.27 -2.08 -10.99
N SER A 174 -34.92 -3.16 -11.43
CA SER A 174 -34.57 -3.92 -12.64
C SER A 174 -35.63 -5.00 -12.91
N VAL A 175 -35.83 -5.24 -14.21
CA VAL A 175 -37.02 -5.77 -14.91
C VAL A 175 -37.06 -7.32 -14.90
N PRO A 176 -38.23 -7.99 -15.03
CA PRO A 176 -38.40 -9.42 -14.75
C PRO A 176 -38.33 -10.32 -16.00
N VAL A 177 -37.98 -11.59 -15.80
CA VAL A 177 -38.28 -12.72 -16.72
C VAL A 177 -38.77 -13.92 -15.91
N ALA A 178 -39.70 -14.66 -16.51
CA ALA A 178 -40.71 -15.51 -15.91
C ALA A 178 -40.29 -16.94 -15.51
N ARG A 179 -40.97 -17.44 -14.46
CA ARG A 179 -41.70 -18.74 -14.36
C ARG A 179 -40.91 -20.05 -14.58
N GLN A 180 -40.76 -20.85 -13.51
CA GLN A 180 -41.50 -22.12 -13.34
C GLN A 180 -41.22 -22.79 -11.98
N GLN A 181 -42.25 -23.52 -11.52
CA GLN A 181 -42.39 -24.23 -10.26
C GLN A 181 -41.52 -25.50 -10.18
N SER A 182 -41.10 -25.88 -8.97
CA SER A 182 -41.40 -27.22 -8.43
C SER A 182 -41.02 -27.30 -6.94
N ARG A 183 -41.79 -28.12 -6.24
CA ARG A 183 -41.93 -28.24 -4.78
C ARG A 183 -41.43 -29.63 -4.39
N VAL A 184 -40.48 -29.74 -3.47
CA VAL A 184 -40.26 -30.96 -2.66
C VAL A 184 -39.66 -30.59 -1.29
N THR A 185 -40.26 -31.10 -0.22
CA THR A 185 -39.79 -31.13 1.19
C THR A 185 -39.62 -32.62 1.60
N PRO A 186 -39.18 -33.01 2.82
CA PRO A 186 -38.17 -32.46 3.75
C PRO A 186 -37.22 -33.55 4.36
N SER A 187 -36.29 -33.08 5.22
CA SER A 187 -35.72 -33.75 6.42
C SER A 187 -34.40 -34.55 6.32
N GLY A 188 -33.52 -34.29 7.30
CA GLY A 188 -32.30 -35.06 7.58
C GLY A 188 -31.41 -34.41 8.63
N LYS A 189 -31.70 -34.63 9.93
CA LYS A 189 -30.84 -34.30 11.08
C LYS A 189 -29.61 -35.23 11.11
N LYS A 190 -28.39 -34.71 11.33
CA LYS A 190 -27.27 -35.49 11.89
C LYS A 190 -26.40 -34.66 12.83
N LYS A 191 -26.00 -35.34 13.91
CA LYS A 191 -25.37 -34.90 15.17
C LYS A 191 -23.95 -34.32 15.02
N ASP A 192 -23.66 -33.45 15.98
CA ASP A 192 -22.38 -32.80 16.31
C ASP A 192 -21.15 -33.72 16.26
N LYS A 193 -20.08 -33.19 15.65
CA LYS A 193 -18.70 -33.61 15.87
C LYS A 193 -17.92 -32.35 16.25
N ASP A 194 -17.29 -32.39 17.41
CA ASP A 194 -16.68 -31.26 18.11
C ASP A 194 -15.50 -30.66 17.33
N SER A 195 -15.80 -29.71 16.44
CA SER A 195 -14.78 -28.89 15.77
C SER A 195 -14.55 -27.65 16.63
N LYS A 196 -13.31 -27.43 17.10
CA LYS A 196 -12.84 -26.17 17.72
C LYS A 196 -13.56 -24.98 17.09
N ARG A 197 -14.54 -24.41 17.82
CA ARG A 197 -15.35 -23.30 17.33
C ARG A 197 -14.43 -22.11 17.06
N ARG A 198 -14.62 -21.45 15.92
CA ARG A 198 -13.92 -20.19 15.60
C ARG A 198 -14.36 -19.16 16.64
N LEU A 199 -13.37 -18.53 17.30
CA LEU A 199 -13.59 -17.45 18.26
C LEU A 199 -14.58 -16.42 17.69
N THR A 200 -15.65 -16.17 18.43
CA THR A 200 -16.66 -15.17 18.09
C THR A 200 -16.37 -13.87 18.81
N LYS A 201 -16.97 -12.78 18.36
CA LYS A 201 -16.80 -11.45 18.97
C LYS A 201 -17.26 -11.40 20.44
N ALA A 202 -18.11 -12.32 20.86
CA ALA A 202 -18.51 -12.45 22.26
C ALA A 202 -17.43 -13.12 23.14
N ASP A 203 -16.50 -13.85 22.53
CA ASP A 203 -15.41 -14.56 23.22
C ASP A 203 -14.17 -13.67 23.44
N ILE A 204 -14.09 -12.51 22.77
CA ILE A 204 -13.08 -11.49 23.03
C ILE A 204 -13.67 -10.44 23.98
N GLY A 205 -13.19 -10.45 25.23
CA GLY A 205 -13.57 -9.44 26.22
C GLY A 205 -13.19 -8.03 25.78
N LEU A 206 -13.81 -7.02 26.40
CA LEU A 206 -13.40 -5.63 26.24
C LEU A 206 -11.92 -5.50 26.62
N PRO A 207 -11.12 -4.71 25.89
CA PRO A 207 -9.74 -4.47 26.27
C PRO A 207 -9.73 -3.83 27.67
N LYS A 208 -8.99 -4.47 28.58
CA LYS A 208 -8.72 -4.02 29.94
C LYS A 208 -7.22 -3.77 30.07
N ASP A 209 -6.82 -3.00 31.07
CA ASP A 209 -5.42 -2.65 31.37
C ASP A 209 -4.75 -1.73 30.34
N PHE A 210 -5.48 -0.74 29.84
CA PHE A 210 -4.85 0.39 29.14
C PHE A 210 -3.93 1.13 30.11
N ARG A 211 -2.63 0.95 29.93
CA ARG A 211 -1.60 1.76 30.58
C ARG A 211 -1.23 2.87 29.61
N HIS A 212 -1.39 4.12 30.05
CA HIS A 212 -0.69 5.23 29.41
C HIS A 212 0.80 5.03 29.67
N VAL A 213 1.51 4.53 28.67
CA VAL A 213 2.97 4.62 28.64
C VAL A 213 3.28 6.09 28.37
N SER A 214 4.05 6.69 29.28
CA SER A 214 4.29 8.13 29.37
C SER A 214 4.65 8.77 28.03
N HIS A 215 4.12 9.98 27.83
CA HIS A 215 4.36 10.82 26.66
C HIS A 215 5.82 11.29 26.65
N VAL A 216 6.53 11.00 25.56
CA VAL A 216 7.81 11.64 25.26
C VAL A 216 7.48 13.00 24.64
N GLY A 217 7.56 14.03 25.47
CA GLY A 217 7.32 15.43 25.07
C GLY A 217 8.64 16.19 24.96
N TRP A 218 8.74 17.06 23.95
CA TRP A 218 9.78 18.08 23.87
C TRP A 218 9.17 19.40 24.33
N ASP A 219 9.79 20.04 25.33
CA ASP A 219 9.41 21.36 25.86
C ASP A 219 10.48 22.39 25.42
N PRO A 220 10.09 23.54 24.83
CA PRO A 220 11.02 24.58 24.40
C PRO A 220 11.95 25.14 25.51
N ASN A 221 11.54 25.02 26.77
CA ASN A 221 12.30 25.56 27.92
C ASN A 221 13.08 24.48 28.69
N LYS A 222 12.71 23.20 28.55
CA LYS A 222 13.29 22.09 29.34
C LYS A 222 13.93 21.00 28.48
N GLY A 223 13.79 21.05 27.16
CA GLY A 223 14.28 20.01 26.26
C GLY A 223 13.42 18.75 26.31
N PHE A 224 14.04 17.60 26.13
CA PHE A 224 13.38 16.30 26.08
C PHE A 224 13.08 15.80 27.50
N ASP A 225 11.80 15.67 27.88
CA ASP A 225 11.44 15.20 29.22
C ASP A 225 11.54 13.65 29.30
N LEU A 226 12.57 13.17 29.99
CA LEU A 226 12.85 11.75 30.21
C LEU A 226 12.56 11.28 31.64
N GLU A 227 12.02 12.13 32.51
CA GLU A 227 11.92 11.82 33.95
C GLU A 227 11.00 10.62 34.27
N ASN A 228 10.17 10.17 33.31
CA ASN A 228 9.23 9.08 33.49
C ASN A 228 9.58 7.77 32.75
N ILE A 229 10.78 7.63 32.17
CA ILE A 229 11.16 6.40 31.46
C ILE A 229 11.81 5.37 32.41
N GLU A 230 10.96 4.54 33.05
CA GLU A 230 11.38 3.29 33.67
C GLU A 230 11.29 2.10 32.68
N ASP A 231 11.85 2.24 31.48
CA ASP A 231 12.01 1.11 30.55
C ASP A 231 13.50 0.68 30.46
N PRO A 232 13.86 -0.49 30.99
CA PRO A 232 15.21 -1.04 30.89
C PRO A 232 15.73 -1.20 29.45
N GLN A 233 14.84 -1.43 28.48
CA GLN A 233 15.24 -1.63 27.08
C GLN A 233 15.68 -0.32 26.41
N LEU A 234 15.03 0.80 26.75
CA LEU A 234 15.43 2.12 26.27
C LEU A 234 16.78 2.55 26.83
N LYS A 235 17.11 2.23 28.09
CA LYS A 235 18.43 2.49 28.67
C LYS A 235 19.54 1.75 27.91
N VAL A 236 19.34 0.47 27.60
CA VAL A 236 20.30 -0.31 26.80
C VAL A 236 20.45 0.26 25.39
N PHE A 237 19.36 0.74 24.79
CA PHE A 237 19.41 1.41 23.49
C PHE A 237 20.27 2.68 23.55
N PHE A 238 20.05 3.57 24.53
CA PHE A 238 20.81 4.82 24.67
C PHE A 238 22.31 4.59 24.94
N GLU A 239 22.66 3.58 25.75
CA GLU A 239 24.05 3.17 25.94
C GLU A 239 24.68 2.67 24.63
N LYS A 240 23.94 1.87 23.86
CA LYS A 240 24.42 1.32 22.58
C LYS A 240 24.66 2.39 21.52
N VAL A 241 23.88 3.48 21.54
CA VAL A 241 24.07 4.62 20.63
C VAL A 241 24.99 5.73 21.18
N ARG A 242 25.60 5.54 22.37
CA ARG A 242 26.49 6.51 23.04
C ARG A 242 25.87 7.92 23.21
N VAL A 243 24.56 8.01 23.34
CA VAL A 243 23.86 9.28 23.58
C VAL A 243 23.78 9.48 25.10
N SER A 244 24.48 10.50 25.59
CA SER A 244 24.39 10.92 27.00
C SER A 244 23.28 11.95 27.19
N ASN A 245 22.67 12.02 28.39
CA ASN A 245 21.61 13.00 28.70
C ASN A 245 22.01 14.44 28.35
N LYS A 246 23.29 14.80 28.49
CA LYS A 246 23.83 16.13 28.14
C LYS A 246 23.71 16.49 26.66
N MET A 247 23.53 15.50 25.78
CA MET A 247 23.42 15.68 24.34
C MET A 247 21.95 15.87 23.90
N LEU A 248 21.00 15.46 24.74
CA LEU A 248 19.56 15.62 24.50
C LEU A 248 19.05 17.00 24.93
N ASP A 249 19.72 17.65 25.90
CA ASP A 249 19.38 19.00 26.36
C ASP A 249 19.80 20.12 25.38
N ARG A 250 20.52 19.79 24.30
CA ARG A 250 21.10 20.76 23.34
C ARG A 250 20.46 20.73 21.95
N ILE A 251 19.32 20.07 21.79
CA ILE A 251 18.54 20.01 20.54
C ILE A 251 17.21 20.72 20.74
#